data_AF-A0A1G0L779-F1
#
_entry.id   AF-A0A1G0L779-F1
#
_cell.length_a   1.000
_cell.length_b   1.000
_cell.length_c   1.000
_cell.angle_alpha   90.00
_cell.angle_beta   90.00
_cell.angle_gamma   90.00
#
_symmetry.space_group_name_H-M   'P 1'
#
loop_
_entity.id
_entity.type
_entity.pdbx_description
1 polymer ?
#
loop_
_entity_poly.entity_id
_entity_poly.type
_entity_poly.pdbx_seq_one_letter_code
_entity_poly.pdbx_strand_id
1 'polypeptide(L)'
;MPLFEAVRLALGMIRAQKLKSFFSLLGAFVGVMFLIAVVSIVNGMDRYMKEDFAGKLFGVNTFSVVYRPRVQIGDMSLEERRALRRRPRLKEDDYHAVQAMMGERALVAIESADRVSAYYDGRRSRNVEVRGVSESYFRIRNVEIAQGRPFSAQEVQRGANVVVIGADLQQRFFAGVDPVGRTIRIADDDFRVIGVAKSQGKVFGESLDKFAIAPYTSQMKKYVNPHKVVDAIIVKTDDLPSMRAAMIDVEGLMRTRHHLRPGESNNFHLETADDVLDFWGKISRVLFLALPMLVGISLVVGGIVIMNIMLMAVAERTREI
;
A
#
# COMPACT_ATOMS: atom_id res chain seq x y z
N MET A 1 62.51 -5.25 -5.62
CA MET A 1 62.18 -4.91 -4.22
C MET A 1 61.39 -6.05 -3.62
N PRO A 2 61.75 -6.57 -2.44
CA PRO A 2 60.94 -7.54 -1.71
C PRO A 2 59.59 -6.91 -1.31
N LEU A 3 58.52 -7.71 -1.38
CA LEU A 3 57.13 -7.27 -1.18
C LEU A 3 56.92 -6.54 0.16
N PHE A 4 57.68 -6.94 1.18
CA PHE A 4 57.65 -6.35 2.51
C PHE A 4 58.20 -4.92 2.57
N GLU A 5 59.26 -4.60 1.81
CA GLU A 5 59.79 -3.24 1.71
C GLU A 5 58.84 -2.32 0.94
N ALA A 6 58.19 -2.85 -0.10
CA ALA A 6 57.17 -2.10 -0.85
C ALA A 6 55.98 -1.71 0.03
N VAL A 7 55.48 -2.63 0.86
CA VAL A 7 54.40 -2.36 1.83
C VAL A 7 54.83 -1.35 2.90
N ARG A 8 56.06 -1.47 3.42
CA ARG A 8 56.61 -0.53 4.42
C ARG A 8 56.75 0.88 3.85
N LEU A 9 57.22 1.01 2.61
CA LEU A 9 57.30 2.29 1.89
C LEU A 9 55.91 2.89 1.64
N ALA A 10 54.94 2.08 1.21
CA ALA A 10 53.56 2.53 0.99
C ALA A 10 52.91 3.06 2.28
N LEU A 11 53.05 2.36 3.40
CA LEU A 11 52.59 2.80 4.73
C LEU A 11 53.27 4.10 5.17
N GLY A 12 54.56 4.26 4.88
CA GLY A 12 55.30 5.51 5.10
C GLY A 12 54.70 6.68 4.33
N MET A 13 54.36 6.48 3.06
CA MET A 13 53.76 7.52 2.22
C MET A 13 52.34 7.92 2.66
N ILE A 14 51.51 6.95 3.06
CA ILE A 14 50.17 7.22 3.62
C ILE A 14 50.29 8.07 4.90
N ARG A 15 51.25 7.76 5.76
CA ARG A 15 51.50 8.54 6.99
C ARG A 15 52.05 9.94 6.71
N ALA A 16 52.78 10.13 5.61
CA ALA A 16 53.29 11.45 5.20
C ALA A 16 52.15 12.32 4.63
N GLN A 17 51.27 11.76 3.79
CA GLN A 17 50.16 12.51 3.15
C GLN A 17 48.81 12.31 3.85
N LYS A 18 48.75 12.56 5.16
CA LYS A 18 47.58 12.28 6.02
C LYS A 18 46.26 12.85 5.48
N LEU A 19 46.24 14.12 5.05
CA LEU A 19 45.03 14.77 4.53
C LEU A 19 44.53 14.09 3.25
N LYS A 20 45.44 13.77 2.34
CA LYS A 20 45.11 13.14 1.06
C LYS A 20 44.57 11.73 1.27
N SER A 21 45.28 10.91 2.05
CA SER A 21 44.84 9.56 2.40
C SER A 21 43.50 9.56 3.13
N PHE A 22 43.25 10.55 3.99
CA PHE A 22 41.96 10.72 4.68
C PHE A 22 40.81 11.00 3.72
N PHE A 23 40.93 12.02 2.84
CA PHE A 23 39.85 12.36 1.90
C PHE A 23 39.57 11.23 0.88
N SER A 24 40.61 10.54 0.40
CA SER A 24 40.45 9.38 -0.48
C SER A 24 39.72 8.22 0.20
N LEU A 25 40.08 7.91 1.45
CA LEU A 25 39.41 6.87 2.22
C LEU A 25 37.97 7.25 2.55
N LEU A 26 37.74 8.50 2.95
CA LEU A 26 36.41 9.01 3.29
C LEU A 26 35.45 8.93 2.10
N GLY A 27 35.88 9.32 0.91
CA GLY A 27 35.05 9.24 -0.31
C GLY A 27 34.64 7.80 -0.64
N ALA A 28 35.60 6.87 -0.61
CA ALA A 28 35.32 5.44 -0.84
C ALA A 28 34.39 4.87 0.25
N PHE A 29 34.66 5.21 1.51
CA PHE A 29 33.86 4.74 2.64
C PHE A 29 32.41 5.22 2.58
N VAL A 30 32.19 6.51 2.32
CA VAL A 30 30.84 7.09 2.20
C VAL A 30 30.10 6.49 1.00
N GLY A 31 30.77 6.27 -0.13
CA GLY A 31 30.16 5.65 -1.31
C GLY A 31 29.69 4.21 -1.04
N VAL A 32 30.55 3.40 -0.43
CA VAL A 32 30.21 2.00 -0.08
C VAL A 32 29.14 1.94 1.02
N MET A 33 29.23 2.78 2.05
CA MET A 33 28.21 2.83 3.10
C MET A 33 26.84 3.22 2.55
N PHE A 34 26.79 4.24 1.69
CA PHE A 34 25.54 4.67 1.07
C PHE A 34 24.95 3.55 0.20
N LEU A 35 25.78 2.85 -0.58
CA LEU A 35 25.35 1.68 -1.35
C LEU A 35 24.70 0.61 -0.46
N ILE A 36 25.40 0.22 0.62
CA ILE A 36 24.93 -0.82 1.53
C ILE A 36 23.62 -0.38 2.21
N ALA A 37 23.55 0.85 2.70
CA ALA A 37 22.36 1.39 3.37
C ALA A 37 21.15 1.37 2.45
N VAL A 38 21.33 1.87 1.22
CA VAL A 38 20.28 1.93 0.22
C VAL A 38 19.80 0.53 -0.17
N VAL A 39 20.72 -0.41 -0.48
CA VAL A 39 20.35 -1.80 -0.82
C VAL A 39 19.63 -2.49 0.36
N SER A 40 20.07 -2.24 1.59
CA SER A 40 19.43 -2.78 2.80
C SER A 40 18.01 -2.26 2.98
N ILE A 41 17.78 -0.96 2.74
CA ILE A 41 16.44 -0.35 2.80
C ILE A 41 15.53 -0.99 1.76
N VAL A 42 15.98 -1.13 0.50
CA VAL A 42 15.17 -1.74 -0.56
C VAL A 42 14.81 -3.18 -0.23
N ASN A 43 15.77 -3.98 0.24
CA ASN A 43 15.51 -5.35 0.67
C ASN A 43 14.54 -5.43 1.86
N GLY A 44 14.69 -4.54 2.84
CA GLY A 44 13.78 -4.44 3.97
C GLY A 44 12.36 -4.08 3.55
N MET A 45 12.21 -3.13 2.62
CA MET A 45 10.91 -2.76 2.04
C MET A 45 10.30 -3.91 1.23
N ASP A 46 11.10 -4.68 0.49
CA ASP A 46 10.61 -5.84 -0.27
C ASP A 46 10.00 -6.90 0.64
N ARG A 47 10.69 -7.20 1.74
CA ARG A 47 10.17 -8.10 2.77
C ARG A 47 8.87 -7.59 3.38
N TYR A 48 8.86 -6.33 3.79
CA TYR A 48 7.69 -5.68 4.39
C TYR A 48 6.47 -5.68 3.44
N MET A 49 6.69 -5.46 2.15
CA MET A 49 5.61 -5.48 1.16
C MET A 49 5.01 -6.87 0.97
N LYS A 50 5.85 -7.91 0.97
CA LYS A 50 5.43 -9.31 0.80
C LYS A 50 4.80 -9.92 2.05
N GLU A 51 5.40 -9.68 3.22
CA GLU A 51 5.02 -10.36 4.46
C GLU A 51 3.90 -9.62 5.22
N ASP A 52 3.91 -8.28 5.24
CA ASP A 52 2.99 -7.48 6.06
C ASP A 52 1.93 -6.74 5.24
N PHE A 53 2.34 -6.02 4.20
CA PHE A 53 1.46 -5.06 3.55
C PHE A 53 0.41 -5.70 2.65
N ALA A 54 0.82 -6.63 1.77
CA ALA A 54 -0.12 -7.31 0.88
C ALA A 54 -1.21 -8.06 1.67
N GLY A 55 -0.80 -8.76 2.75
CA GLY A 55 -1.72 -9.46 3.65
C GLY A 55 -2.69 -8.52 4.36
N LYS A 56 -2.24 -7.36 4.85
CA LYS A 56 -3.11 -6.36 5.51
C LYS A 56 -4.09 -5.68 4.56
N LEU A 57 -3.66 -5.35 3.35
CA LEU A 57 -4.51 -4.67 2.39
C LEU A 57 -5.54 -5.60 1.77
N PHE A 58 -5.12 -6.78 1.31
CA PHE A 58 -5.99 -7.66 0.53
C PHE A 58 -6.66 -8.74 1.37
N GLY A 59 -6.04 -9.18 2.46
CA GLY A 59 -6.44 -10.37 3.19
C GLY A 59 -5.87 -11.63 2.52
N VAL A 60 -5.58 -12.65 3.33
CA VAL A 60 -5.13 -13.96 2.83
C VAL A 60 -6.28 -14.65 2.10
N ASN A 61 -5.99 -15.34 1.00
CA ASN A 61 -6.97 -16.09 0.19
C ASN A 61 -8.19 -15.24 -0.21
N THR A 62 -7.94 -13.98 -0.58
CA THR A 62 -8.98 -12.99 -0.87
C THR A 62 -8.76 -12.39 -2.26
N PHE A 63 -9.84 -12.21 -3.01
CA PHE A 63 -9.86 -11.44 -4.24
C PHE A 63 -10.99 -10.40 -4.23
N SER A 64 -10.87 -9.37 -5.05
CA SER A 64 -11.88 -8.32 -5.21
C SER A 64 -12.34 -8.21 -6.66
N VAL A 65 -13.64 -8.26 -6.90
CA VAL A 65 -14.21 -7.82 -8.17
C VAL A 65 -14.25 -6.29 -8.15
N VAL A 66 -13.60 -5.65 -9.11
CA VAL A 66 -13.56 -4.19 -9.27
C VAL A 66 -13.85 -3.81 -10.73
N TYR A 67 -14.45 -2.64 -10.97
CA TYR A 67 -14.70 -2.21 -12.36
C TYR A 67 -13.41 -1.77 -13.08
N ARG A 68 -12.42 -1.29 -12.32
CA ARG A 68 -11.08 -0.93 -12.81
C ARG A 68 -10.02 -1.34 -11.77
N PRO A 69 -8.82 -1.74 -12.21
CA PRO A 69 -7.71 -2.00 -11.28
C PRO A 69 -7.46 -0.77 -10.42
N ARG A 70 -7.37 -0.92 -9.09
CA ARG A 70 -7.13 0.19 -8.16
C ARG A 70 -5.67 0.62 -8.20
N VAL A 71 -4.80 -0.35 -8.49
CA VAL A 71 -3.36 -0.14 -8.62
C VAL A 71 -2.98 -0.27 -10.10
N GLN A 72 -2.40 0.77 -10.68
CA GLN A 72 -1.98 0.81 -12.10
C GLN A 72 -0.53 1.29 -12.20
N ILE A 73 0.38 0.46 -12.72
CA ILE A 73 1.73 0.86 -13.16
C ILE A 73 1.83 0.71 -14.66
N GLY A 74 2.35 1.75 -15.29
CA GLY A 74 2.80 1.74 -16.66
C GLY A 74 2.22 2.91 -17.44
N ASP A 75 2.80 3.15 -18.60
CA ASP A 75 2.25 4.06 -19.60
C ASP A 75 1.03 3.40 -20.23
N MET A 76 -0.12 3.62 -19.61
CA MET A 76 -1.40 3.27 -20.22
C MET A 76 -1.71 4.29 -21.30
N SER A 77 -1.98 3.81 -22.51
CA SER A 77 -2.38 4.68 -23.60
C SER A 77 -3.64 5.47 -23.22
N LEU A 78 -3.81 6.65 -23.81
CA LEU A 78 -5.02 7.46 -23.63
C LEU A 78 -6.30 6.68 -23.99
N GLU A 79 -6.21 5.75 -24.94
CA GLU A 79 -7.32 4.91 -25.37
C GLU A 79 -7.70 3.87 -24.32
N GLU A 80 -6.73 3.17 -23.74
CA GLU A 80 -6.97 2.23 -22.64
C GLU A 80 -7.55 2.94 -21.41
N ARG A 81 -7.05 4.13 -21.06
CA ARG A 81 -7.61 4.92 -19.95
C ARG A 81 -9.07 5.32 -20.22
N ARG A 82 -9.41 5.68 -21.46
CA ARG A 82 -10.79 5.98 -21.87
C ARG A 82 -11.66 4.74 -21.86
N ALA A 83 -11.15 3.60 -22.31
CA ALA A 83 -11.87 2.33 -22.28
C ALA A 83 -12.20 1.91 -20.84
N LEU A 84 -11.24 2.02 -19.90
CA LEU A 84 -11.48 1.76 -18.47
C LEU A 84 -12.55 2.68 -17.87
N ARG A 85 -12.58 3.96 -18.27
CA ARG A 85 -13.59 4.93 -17.81
C ARG A 85 -15.00 4.64 -18.34
N ARG A 86 -15.12 3.94 -19.47
CA ARG A 86 -16.39 3.53 -20.08
C ARG A 86 -16.93 2.22 -19.52
N ARG A 87 -16.15 1.48 -18.73
CA ARG A 87 -16.59 0.23 -18.12
C ARG A 87 -17.79 0.49 -17.20
N PRO A 88 -18.83 -0.36 -17.25
CA PRO A 88 -19.96 -0.23 -16.34
C PRO A 88 -19.47 -0.39 -14.90
N ARG A 89 -19.99 0.44 -14.01
CA ARG A 89 -19.68 0.33 -12.58
C ARG A 89 -20.42 -0.87 -11.99
N LEU A 90 -19.82 -1.49 -10.98
CA LEU A 90 -20.44 -2.57 -10.23
C LEU A 90 -21.66 -2.05 -9.46
N LYS A 91 -22.66 -2.91 -9.30
CA LYS A 91 -23.89 -2.60 -8.57
C LYS A 91 -24.06 -3.46 -7.33
N GLU A 92 -24.87 -2.99 -6.39
CA GLU A 92 -25.29 -3.78 -5.22
C GLU A 92 -25.96 -5.11 -5.62
N ASP A 93 -26.69 -5.13 -6.73
CA ASP A 93 -27.31 -6.37 -7.25
C ASP A 93 -26.25 -7.41 -7.67
N ASP A 94 -25.06 -6.97 -8.11
CA ASP A 94 -23.95 -7.88 -8.44
C ASP A 94 -23.35 -8.48 -7.17
N TYR A 95 -23.23 -7.68 -6.10
CA TYR A 95 -22.85 -8.16 -4.78
C TYR A 95 -23.80 -9.26 -4.29
N HIS A 96 -25.11 -9.03 -4.36
CA HIS A 96 -26.10 -10.00 -3.92
C HIS A 96 -26.07 -11.29 -4.75
N ALA A 97 -25.84 -11.20 -6.06
CA ALA A 97 -25.68 -12.37 -6.91
C ALA A 97 -24.43 -13.19 -6.56
N VAL A 98 -23.29 -12.52 -6.35
CA VAL A 98 -22.05 -13.17 -5.92
C VAL A 98 -22.24 -13.82 -4.54
N GLN A 99 -22.85 -13.12 -3.60
CA GLN A 99 -23.13 -13.64 -2.26
C GLN A 99 -24.01 -14.89 -2.30
N ALA A 100 -25.09 -14.88 -3.09
CA ALA A 100 -25.99 -16.02 -3.23
C ALA A 100 -25.31 -17.24 -3.86
N MET A 101 -24.46 -17.02 -4.88
CA MET A 101 -23.73 -18.10 -5.55
C MET A 101 -22.63 -18.70 -4.65
N MET A 102 -21.90 -17.87 -3.91
CA MET A 102 -20.86 -18.36 -3.02
C MET A 102 -21.46 -19.09 -1.82
N GLY A 103 -22.59 -18.62 -1.29
CA GLY A 103 -23.24 -19.22 -0.14
C GLY A 103 -22.28 -19.31 1.05
N GLU A 104 -22.17 -20.48 1.66
CA GLU A 104 -21.26 -20.74 2.78
C GLU A 104 -19.82 -21.07 2.35
N ARG A 105 -19.54 -21.22 1.04
CA ARG A 105 -18.20 -21.57 0.53
C ARG A 105 -17.18 -20.43 0.70
N ALA A 106 -17.65 -19.19 0.87
CA ALA A 106 -16.80 -18.03 1.01
C ALA A 106 -17.50 -16.89 1.76
N LEU A 107 -16.73 -16.06 2.43
CA LEU A 107 -17.20 -14.79 2.94
C LEU A 107 -17.23 -13.76 1.81
N VAL A 108 -18.36 -13.09 1.63
CA VAL A 108 -18.53 -12.04 0.62
C VAL A 108 -18.88 -10.72 1.29
N ALA A 109 -18.15 -9.65 0.94
CA ALA A 109 -18.44 -8.31 1.39
C ALA A 109 -18.51 -7.31 0.25
N ILE A 110 -19.27 -6.26 0.49
CA ILE A 110 -19.31 -5.04 -0.33
C ILE A 110 -18.39 -4.00 0.31
N GLU A 111 -17.66 -3.26 -0.53
CA GLU A 111 -16.81 -2.14 -0.10
C GLU A 111 -16.93 -0.99 -1.08
N SER A 112 -17.27 0.20 -0.55
CA SER A 112 -17.07 1.48 -1.24
C SER A 112 -16.38 2.45 -0.30
N ALA A 113 -15.51 3.29 -0.84
CA ALA A 113 -14.73 4.21 -0.04
C ALA A 113 -14.51 5.56 -0.71
N ASP A 114 -14.53 6.63 0.08
CA ASP A 114 -14.15 7.97 -0.36
C ASP A 114 -13.52 8.74 0.81
N ARG A 115 -13.08 9.98 0.59
CA ARG A 115 -12.48 10.84 1.61
C ARG A 115 -13.34 12.06 1.91
N VAL A 116 -13.77 12.18 3.16
CA VAL A 116 -14.56 13.32 3.65
C VAL A 116 -13.96 13.93 4.91
N SER A 117 -14.60 14.97 5.45
CA SER A 117 -14.26 15.50 6.77
C SER A 117 -15.13 14.88 7.85
N ALA A 118 -14.55 14.60 9.00
CA ALA A 118 -15.28 14.25 10.23
C ALA A 118 -15.14 15.35 11.27
N TYR A 119 -16.14 15.46 12.14
CA TYR A 119 -16.24 16.50 13.15
C TYR A 119 -16.69 15.91 14.49
N TYR A 120 -16.13 16.44 15.57
CA TYR A 120 -16.55 16.13 16.92
C TYR A 120 -16.17 17.30 17.83
N ASP A 121 -17.13 17.81 18.60
CA ASP A 121 -16.89 18.83 19.64
C ASP A 121 -16.04 20.03 19.16
N GLY A 122 -16.45 20.65 18.05
CA GLY A 122 -15.73 21.77 17.41
C GLY A 122 -14.42 21.39 16.69
N ARG A 123 -13.89 20.17 16.89
CA ARG A 123 -12.69 19.67 16.20
C ARG A 123 -13.07 19.11 14.82
N ARG A 124 -12.19 19.33 13.85
CA ARG A 124 -12.31 18.80 12.48
C ARG A 124 -11.15 17.88 12.16
N SER A 125 -11.42 16.75 11.52
CA SER A 125 -10.44 15.90 10.83
C SER A 125 -10.75 15.91 9.34
N ARG A 126 -9.82 16.39 8.51
CA ARG A 126 -9.96 16.40 7.04
C ARG A 126 -9.41 15.10 6.45
N ASN A 127 -9.82 14.72 5.25
CA ASN A 127 -9.31 13.54 4.53
C ASN A 127 -9.41 12.25 5.37
N VAL A 128 -10.57 12.04 5.99
CA VAL A 128 -10.91 10.79 6.66
C VAL A 128 -11.44 9.84 5.61
N GLU A 129 -10.85 8.65 5.53
CA GLU A 129 -11.33 7.61 4.64
C GLU A 129 -12.61 7.01 5.20
N VAL A 130 -13.73 7.30 4.56
CA VAL A 130 -15.02 6.73 4.93
C VAL A 130 -15.30 5.52 4.09
N ARG A 131 -15.77 4.45 4.73
CA ARG A 131 -16.07 3.18 4.07
C ARG A 131 -17.50 2.76 4.37
N GLY A 132 -18.25 2.48 3.30
CA GLY A 132 -19.55 1.83 3.36
C GLY A 132 -19.35 0.34 3.07
N VAL A 133 -19.57 -0.52 4.06
CA VAL A 133 -19.28 -1.96 3.96
C VAL A 133 -20.37 -2.84 4.57
N SER A 134 -20.39 -4.13 4.23
CA SER A 134 -21.21 -5.13 4.94
C SER A 134 -20.49 -5.69 6.17
N GLU A 135 -21.21 -6.43 7.03
CA GLU A 135 -20.67 -6.94 8.30
C GLU A 135 -19.49 -7.90 8.12
N SER A 136 -19.51 -8.68 7.03
CA SER A 136 -18.45 -9.65 6.72
C SER A 136 -17.10 -9.00 6.44
N TYR A 137 -17.06 -7.69 6.14
CA TYR A 137 -15.84 -6.92 5.88
C TYR A 137 -14.80 -7.07 6.98
N PHE A 138 -15.20 -6.97 8.25
CA PHE A 138 -14.27 -7.04 9.39
C PHE A 138 -13.53 -8.37 9.43
N ARG A 139 -14.21 -9.48 9.11
CA ARG A 139 -13.61 -10.84 9.05
C ARG A 139 -12.75 -11.04 7.81
N ILE A 140 -13.14 -10.44 6.69
CA ILE A 140 -12.40 -10.55 5.43
C ILE A 140 -11.06 -9.80 5.54
N ARG A 141 -11.12 -8.52 5.89
CA ARG A 141 -9.95 -7.63 6.03
C ARG A 141 -9.22 -7.75 7.37
N ASN A 142 -9.64 -8.68 8.24
CA ASN A 142 -9.09 -8.90 9.58
C ASN A 142 -8.97 -7.61 10.41
N VAL A 143 -10.02 -6.78 10.40
CA VAL A 143 -10.07 -5.54 11.18
C VAL A 143 -10.40 -5.89 12.62
N GLU A 144 -9.37 -5.98 13.46
CA GLU A 144 -9.49 -6.21 14.90
C GLU A 144 -10.09 -4.97 15.60
N ILE A 145 -11.06 -5.21 16.48
CA ILE A 145 -11.69 -4.16 17.29
C ILE A 145 -11.01 -4.10 18.65
N ALA A 146 -10.39 -2.97 18.97
CA ALA A 146 -9.72 -2.74 20.24
C ALA A 146 -10.70 -2.38 21.37
N GLN A 147 -11.78 -1.65 21.04
CA GLN A 147 -12.82 -1.24 22.00
C GLN A 147 -14.19 -1.34 21.35
N GLY A 148 -15.21 -1.77 22.09
CA GLY A 148 -16.57 -1.91 21.59
C GLY A 148 -16.75 -3.15 20.71
N ARG A 149 -17.48 -3.02 19.59
CA ARG A 149 -17.82 -4.14 18.70
C ARG A 149 -17.94 -3.73 17.22
N PRO A 150 -17.83 -4.67 16.27
CA PRO A 150 -18.29 -4.42 14.90
C PRO A 150 -19.82 -4.30 14.87
N PHE A 151 -20.36 -3.74 13.78
CA PHE A 151 -21.80 -3.77 13.54
C PHE A 151 -22.26 -5.14 13.06
N SER A 152 -23.51 -5.46 13.36
CA SER A 152 -24.17 -6.73 13.00
C SER A 152 -24.85 -6.68 11.63
N ALA A 153 -25.16 -7.85 11.06
CA ALA A 153 -25.94 -7.96 9.83
C ALA A 153 -27.32 -7.26 9.95
N GLN A 154 -27.93 -7.27 11.13
CA GLN A 154 -29.22 -6.59 11.36
C GLN A 154 -29.10 -5.06 11.31
N GLU A 155 -28.00 -4.51 11.83
CA GLU A 155 -27.70 -3.07 11.73
C GLU A 155 -27.43 -2.66 10.28
N VAL A 156 -26.79 -3.54 9.50
CA VAL A 156 -26.65 -3.36 8.05
C VAL A 156 -28.01 -3.38 7.37
N GLN A 157 -28.85 -4.39 7.59
CA GLN A 157 -30.17 -4.45 6.95
C GLN A 157 -31.05 -3.23 7.28
N ARG A 158 -30.96 -2.69 8.51
CA ARG A 158 -31.71 -1.50 8.94
C ARG A 158 -31.11 -0.17 8.49
N GLY A 159 -29.90 -0.16 7.91
CA GLY A 159 -29.21 1.08 7.56
C GLY A 159 -28.86 1.93 8.78
N ALA A 160 -28.49 1.30 9.90
CA ALA A 160 -28.19 2.02 11.12
C ALA A 160 -26.98 2.95 10.96
N ASN A 161 -27.09 4.19 11.45
CA ASN A 161 -25.98 5.16 11.48
C ASN A 161 -25.04 4.88 12.66
N VAL A 162 -24.39 3.72 12.60
CA VAL A 162 -23.33 3.32 13.53
C VAL A 162 -21.99 3.32 12.81
N VAL A 163 -20.92 3.59 13.54
CA VAL A 163 -19.58 3.68 12.96
C VAL A 163 -18.52 3.03 13.84
N VAL A 164 -17.56 2.37 13.19
CA VAL A 164 -16.30 1.94 13.78
C VAL A 164 -15.22 2.90 13.29
N ILE A 165 -14.45 3.48 14.20
CA ILE A 165 -13.42 4.47 13.88
C ILE A 165 -12.01 3.90 14.02
N GLY A 166 -11.06 4.40 13.23
CA GLY A 166 -9.65 4.07 13.41
C GLY A 166 -8.98 4.85 14.55
N ALA A 167 -7.79 4.40 14.96
CA ALA A 167 -7.06 4.92 16.12
C ALA A 167 -6.73 6.43 16.01
N ASP A 168 -6.45 6.94 14.81
CA ASP A 168 -6.14 8.37 14.61
C ASP A 168 -7.36 9.26 14.89
N LEU A 169 -8.56 8.80 14.52
CA LEU A 169 -9.80 9.53 14.83
C LEU A 169 -10.10 9.49 16.33
N GLN A 170 -9.89 8.32 16.96
CA GLN A 170 -10.01 8.19 18.41
C GLN A 170 -9.08 9.19 19.11
N GLN A 171 -7.79 9.20 18.77
CA GLN A 171 -6.82 10.08 19.41
C GLN A 171 -7.15 11.56 19.19
N ARG A 172 -7.61 11.93 17.99
CA ARG A 172 -7.93 13.32 17.65
C ARG A 172 -9.19 13.85 18.35
N PHE A 173 -10.24 13.03 18.41
CA PHE A 173 -11.54 13.46 18.92
C PHE A 173 -11.76 13.12 20.39
N PHE A 174 -11.17 12.04 20.89
CA PHE A 174 -11.47 11.46 22.19
C PHE A 174 -10.21 11.20 23.04
N ALA A 175 -9.20 12.07 22.94
CA ALA A 175 -7.97 11.95 23.74
C ALA A 175 -8.29 11.81 25.24
N GLY A 176 -8.08 10.60 25.80
CA GLY A 176 -8.33 10.28 27.21
C GLY A 176 -9.79 10.02 27.59
N VAL A 177 -10.70 9.86 26.61
CA VAL A 177 -12.13 9.67 26.87
C VAL A 177 -12.68 8.49 26.07
N ASP A 178 -13.63 7.74 26.63
CA ASP A 178 -14.27 6.63 25.93
C ASP A 178 -15.08 7.14 24.71
N PRO A 179 -14.72 6.73 23.49
CA PRO A 179 -15.43 7.11 22.28
C PRO A 179 -16.74 6.32 22.08
N VAL A 180 -16.88 5.14 22.68
CA VAL A 180 -18.02 4.25 22.44
C VAL A 180 -19.31 4.87 22.99
N GLY A 181 -20.38 4.82 22.19
CA GLY A 181 -21.68 5.40 22.50
C GLY A 181 -21.82 6.87 22.13
N ARG A 182 -20.72 7.56 21.80
CA ARG A 182 -20.74 8.98 21.41
C ARG A 182 -21.06 9.14 19.93
N THR A 183 -21.55 10.32 19.57
CA THR A 183 -21.88 10.66 18.18
C THR A 183 -20.77 11.53 17.59
N ILE A 184 -20.29 11.14 16.40
CA ILE A 184 -19.45 11.99 15.54
C ILE A 184 -20.23 12.36 14.30
N ARG A 185 -19.95 13.52 13.74
CA ARG A 185 -20.52 13.94 12.46
C ARG A 185 -19.55 13.64 11.34
N ILE A 186 -19.99 12.90 10.34
CA ILE A 186 -19.21 12.56 9.15
C ILE A 186 -19.87 13.24 7.96
N ALA A 187 -19.12 14.14 7.32
CA ALA A 187 -19.69 15.13 6.40
C ALA A 187 -20.85 15.88 7.08
N ASP A 188 -22.10 15.60 6.68
CA ASP A 188 -23.30 16.26 7.20
C ASP A 188 -24.21 15.34 8.02
N ASP A 189 -23.91 14.04 8.12
CA ASP A 189 -24.72 13.05 8.82
C ASP A 189 -24.06 12.60 10.14
N ASP A 190 -24.88 12.35 11.15
CA ASP A 190 -24.45 11.91 12.48
C ASP A 190 -24.36 10.39 12.60
N PHE A 191 -23.27 9.90 13.16
CA PHE A 191 -23.00 8.47 13.39
C PHE A 191 -22.61 8.21 14.83
N ARG A 192 -23.24 7.20 15.44
CA ARG A 192 -22.89 6.73 16.77
C ARG A 192 -21.70 5.78 16.70
N VAL A 193 -20.63 6.12 17.40
CA VAL A 193 -19.44 5.27 17.53
C VAL A 193 -19.79 4.04 18.35
N ILE A 194 -19.60 2.85 17.79
CA ILE A 194 -19.86 1.56 18.47
C ILE A 194 -18.58 0.74 18.69
N GLY A 195 -17.47 1.15 18.06
CA GLY A 195 -16.19 0.52 18.25
C GLY A 195 -15.03 1.32 17.71
N VAL A 196 -13.84 0.92 18.13
CA VAL A 196 -12.56 1.46 17.69
C VAL A 196 -11.71 0.32 17.18
N ALA A 197 -11.21 0.43 15.95
CA ALA A 197 -10.29 -0.54 15.39
C ALA A 197 -8.90 -0.42 16.03
N LYS A 198 -8.22 -1.55 16.19
CA LYS A 198 -6.81 -1.61 16.59
C LYS A 198 -5.95 -0.91 15.53
N SER A 199 -4.90 -0.21 15.98
CA SER A 199 -4.00 0.51 15.09
C SER A 199 -3.33 -0.45 14.10
N GLN A 200 -3.47 -0.14 12.81
CA GLN A 200 -2.84 -0.82 11.68
C GLN A 200 -1.44 -0.25 11.38
N GLY A 201 -1.16 0.94 11.91
CA GLY A 201 0.13 1.60 11.81
C GLY A 201 0.23 2.54 10.61
N LYS A 202 1.47 2.77 10.16
CA LYS A 202 1.77 3.69 9.07
C LYS A 202 2.53 2.97 7.96
N VAL A 203 2.24 3.34 6.72
CA VAL A 203 2.93 2.86 5.52
C VAL A 203 3.41 4.06 4.73
N PHE A 204 4.71 4.10 4.41
CA PHE A 204 5.33 5.24 3.71
C PHE A 204 5.07 6.61 4.36
N GLY A 205 4.93 6.65 5.68
CA GLY A 205 4.62 7.86 6.44
C GLY A 205 3.13 8.23 6.48
N GLU A 206 2.29 7.59 5.66
CA GLU A 206 0.84 7.73 5.66
C GLU A 206 0.20 6.81 6.70
N SER A 207 -0.78 7.33 7.43
CA SER A 207 -1.50 6.56 8.45
C SER A 207 -2.59 5.70 7.82
N LEU A 208 -2.62 4.42 8.21
CA LEU A 208 -3.71 3.51 7.89
C LEU A 208 -4.87 3.61 8.88
N ASP A 209 -4.76 4.45 9.90
CA ASP A 209 -5.70 4.52 11.03
C ASP A 209 -6.71 5.66 10.94
N LYS A 210 -6.68 6.42 9.84
CA LYS A 210 -7.53 7.58 9.64
C LYS A 210 -8.77 7.26 8.82
N PHE A 211 -9.61 6.38 9.36
CA PHE A 211 -10.82 5.91 8.69
C PHE A 211 -12.06 5.87 9.61
N ALA A 212 -13.22 5.78 8.98
CA ALA A 212 -14.51 5.52 9.61
C ALA A 212 -15.30 4.52 8.77
N ILE A 213 -15.68 3.39 9.36
CA ILE A 213 -16.37 2.28 8.70
C ILE A 213 -17.81 2.24 9.20
N ALA A 214 -18.78 2.33 8.29
CA ALA A 214 -20.20 2.26 8.59
C ALA A 214 -20.91 1.28 7.63
N PRO A 215 -22.14 0.84 7.94
CA PRO A 215 -22.91 0.00 7.04
C PRO A 215 -23.12 0.64 5.67
N TYR A 216 -22.95 -0.13 4.59
CA TYR A 216 -23.14 0.34 3.21
C TYR A 216 -24.57 0.83 2.92
N THR A 217 -25.54 0.41 3.72
CA THR A 217 -26.95 0.79 3.65
C THR A 217 -27.29 2.06 4.42
N SER A 218 -26.40 2.49 5.33
CA SER A 218 -26.56 3.70 6.16
C SER A 218 -26.45 4.98 5.33
N GLN A 219 -26.57 6.14 5.98
CA GLN A 219 -26.37 7.43 5.31
C GLN A 219 -24.97 7.56 4.66
N MET A 220 -23.99 6.73 5.09
CA MET A 220 -22.65 6.69 4.53
C MET A 220 -22.62 6.51 3.02
N LYS A 221 -23.60 5.79 2.45
CA LYS A 221 -23.67 5.53 1.00
C LYS A 221 -23.64 6.79 0.14
N LYS A 222 -24.23 7.89 0.62
CA LYS A 222 -24.26 9.19 -0.10
C LYS A 222 -22.87 9.74 -0.38
N TYR A 223 -21.92 9.42 0.49
CA TYR A 223 -20.57 9.99 0.48
C TYR A 223 -19.55 9.10 -0.19
N VAL A 224 -19.83 7.79 -0.33
CA VAL A 224 -18.90 6.85 -0.96
C VAL A 224 -19.23 6.62 -2.42
N ASN A 225 -20.52 6.61 -2.82
CA ASN A 225 -20.90 6.35 -4.20
C ASN A 225 -22.31 6.82 -4.58
N PRO A 226 -22.60 6.98 -5.88
CA PRO A 226 -23.97 7.10 -6.37
C PRO A 226 -24.85 5.92 -5.93
N HIS A 227 -26.17 6.13 -5.89
CA HIS A 227 -27.13 5.12 -5.45
C HIS A 227 -26.96 3.77 -6.17
N LYS A 228 -26.90 2.67 -5.40
CA LYS A 228 -26.69 1.28 -5.84
C LYS A 228 -25.35 0.97 -6.50
N VAL A 229 -24.42 1.92 -6.57
CA VAL A 229 -23.10 1.71 -7.18
C VAL A 229 -22.09 1.36 -6.11
N VAL A 230 -21.21 0.42 -6.43
CA VAL A 230 -20.21 -0.11 -5.49
C VAL A 230 -18.82 -0.08 -6.12
N ASP A 231 -17.78 0.08 -5.31
CA ASP A 231 -16.40 0.08 -5.82
C ASP A 231 -15.85 -1.34 -5.95
N ALA A 232 -16.12 -2.19 -4.96
CA ALA A 232 -15.60 -3.55 -4.89
C ALA A 232 -16.58 -4.54 -4.26
N ILE A 233 -16.51 -5.78 -4.76
CA ILE A 233 -17.07 -6.98 -4.12
C ILE A 233 -15.88 -7.84 -3.70
N ILE A 234 -15.69 -8.05 -2.40
CA ILE A 234 -14.56 -8.77 -1.85
C ILE A 234 -15.01 -10.19 -1.49
N VAL A 235 -14.24 -11.19 -1.89
CA VAL A 235 -14.51 -12.61 -1.62
C VAL A 235 -13.31 -13.22 -0.94
N LYS A 236 -13.51 -13.86 0.22
CA LYS A 236 -12.48 -14.59 0.97
C LYS A 236 -12.87 -16.05 1.11
N THR A 237 -11.94 -16.94 0.77
CA THR A 237 -12.06 -18.38 0.92
C THR A 237 -11.11 -18.90 2.00
N ASP A 238 -11.27 -20.16 2.38
CA ASP A 238 -10.43 -20.79 3.41
C ASP A 238 -9.01 -21.04 2.90
N ASP A 239 -8.87 -21.46 1.64
CA ASP A 239 -7.59 -21.81 1.03
C ASP A 239 -7.44 -21.25 -0.40
N LEU A 240 -6.21 -21.30 -0.92
CA LEU A 240 -5.83 -20.77 -2.23
C LEU A 240 -6.45 -21.55 -3.41
N PRO A 241 -6.46 -22.91 -3.44
CA PRO A 241 -7.25 -23.67 -4.42
C PRO A 241 -8.72 -23.24 -4.48
N SER A 242 -9.38 -23.12 -3.33
CA SER A 242 -10.76 -22.65 -3.22
C SER A 242 -10.93 -21.22 -3.73
N MET A 243 -9.95 -20.34 -3.47
CA MET A 243 -9.93 -18.97 -4.01
C MET A 243 -9.92 -18.99 -5.53
N ARG A 244 -9.05 -19.79 -6.15
CA ARG A 244 -8.93 -19.90 -7.61
C ARG A 244 -10.19 -20.47 -8.25
N ALA A 245 -10.81 -21.47 -7.64
CA ALA A 245 -12.09 -22.00 -8.08
C ALA A 245 -13.20 -20.94 -8.00
N ALA A 246 -13.28 -20.21 -6.87
CA ALA A 246 -14.23 -19.12 -6.67
C ALA A 246 -14.04 -17.98 -7.68
N MET A 247 -12.79 -17.66 -8.06
CA MET A 247 -12.51 -16.67 -9.09
C MET A 247 -13.11 -17.05 -10.44
N ILE A 248 -13.00 -18.33 -10.85
CA ILE A 248 -13.58 -18.83 -12.10
C ILE A 248 -15.12 -18.75 -12.06
N ASP A 249 -15.73 -19.19 -10.96
CA ASP A 249 -17.19 -19.13 -10.75
C ASP A 249 -17.69 -17.68 -10.82
N VAL A 250 -17.03 -16.77 -10.09
CA VAL A 250 -17.37 -15.34 -10.04
C VAL A 250 -17.14 -14.66 -11.39
N GLU A 251 -16.08 -15.00 -12.10
CA GLU A 251 -15.87 -14.50 -13.46
C GLU A 251 -17.01 -14.93 -14.38
N GLY A 252 -17.39 -16.21 -14.38
CA GLY A 252 -18.49 -16.72 -15.20
C GLY A 252 -19.83 -16.04 -14.88
N LEU A 253 -20.15 -15.88 -13.60
CA LEU A 253 -21.34 -15.16 -13.16
C LEU A 253 -21.34 -13.71 -13.63
N MET A 254 -20.24 -12.99 -13.39
CA MET A 254 -20.13 -11.58 -13.74
C MET A 254 -20.18 -11.37 -15.25
N ARG A 255 -19.53 -12.22 -16.04
CA ARG A 255 -19.64 -12.19 -17.52
C ARG A 255 -21.08 -12.37 -18.00
N THR A 256 -21.82 -13.28 -17.39
CA THR A 256 -23.23 -13.52 -17.71
C THR A 256 -24.10 -12.30 -17.37
N ARG A 257 -23.89 -11.73 -16.17
CA ARG A 257 -24.63 -10.55 -15.70
C ARG A 257 -24.30 -9.29 -16.51
N HIS A 258 -23.07 -9.18 -17.00
CA HIS A 258 -22.62 -8.08 -17.83
C HIS A 258 -22.90 -8.31 -19.32
N HIS A 259 -23.57 -9.41 -19.67
CA HIS A 259 -23.93 -9.78 -21.04
C HIS A 259 -22.74 -9.86 -22.01
N LEU A 260 -21.58 -10.31 -21.52
CA LEU A 260 -20.35 -10.40 -22.30
C LEU A 260 -20.37 -11.64 -23.20
N ARG A 261 -20.02 -11.45 -24.48
CA ARG A 261 -19.98 -12.54 -25.47
C ARG A 261 -18.78 -13.47 -25.26
N PRO A 262 -18.82 -14.73 -25.73
CA PRO A 262 -17.62 -15.57 -25.81
C PRO A 262 -16.52 -14.84 -26.61
N GLY A 263 -15.31 -14.76 -26.05
CA GLY A 263 -14.17 -14.04 -26.64
C GLY A 263 -14.12 -12.53 -26.37
N GLU A 264 -15.17 -11.94 -25.79
CA GLU A 264 -15.15 -10.54 -25.34
C GLU A 264 -14.35 -10.40 -24.04
N SER A 265 -13.53 -9.35 -23.95
CA SER A 265 -12.72 -9.07 -22.76
C SER A 265 -13.58 -8.63 -21.58
N ASN A 266 -13.14 -8.95 -20.36
CA ASN A 266 -13.86 -8.56 -19.15
C ASN A 266 -13.88 -7.03 -19.01
N ASN A 267 -15.07 -6.50 -18.73
CA ASN A 267 -15.28 -5.09 -18.36
C ASN A 267 -15.23 -4.87 -16.83
N PHE A 268 -14.77 -5.87 -16.09
CA PHE A 268 -14.40 -5.85 -14.68
C PHE A 268 -13.01 -6.49 -14.54
N HIS A 269 -12.43 -6.43 -13.35
CA HIS A 269 -11.14 -7.02 -13.02
C HIS A 269 -11.26 -7.79 -11.71
N LEU A 270 -10.62 -8.95 -11.63
CA LEU A 270 -10.47 -9.70 -10.39
C LEU A 270 -9.09 -9.36 -9.81
N GLU A 271 -9.10 -8.52 -8.79
CA GLU A 271 -7.89 -8.02 -8.13
C GLU A 271 -7.47 -8.94 -6.99
N THR A 272 -6.22 -9.37 -6.97
CA THR A 272 -5.66 -10.22 -5.90
C THR A 272 -4.48 -9.55 -5.21
N ALA A 273 -3.97 -10.16 -4.14
CA ALA A 273 -2.72 -9.72 -3.52
C ALA A 273 -1.54 -9.79 -4.49
N ASP A 274 -1.55 -10.72 -5.45
CA ASP A 274 -0.49 -10.89 -6.44
C ASP A 274 -0.34 -9.64 -7.32
N ASP A 275 -1.44 -8.94 -7.65
CA ASP A 275 -1.39 -7.69 -8.44
C ASP A 275 -0.51 -6.62 -7.75
N VAL A 276 -0.59 -6.52 -6.42
CA VAL A 276 0.22 -5.57 -5.64
C VAL A 276 1.65 -6.04 -5.45
N LEU A 277 1.87 -7.34 -5.34
CA LEU A 277 3.22 -7.90 -5.30
C LEU A 277 3.93 -7.73 -6.65
N ASP A 278 3.22 -7.90 -7.77
CA ASP A 278 3.73 -7.66 -9.12
C ASP A 278 4.01 -6.18 -9.36
N PHE A 279 3.11 -5.30 -8.90
CA PHE A 279 3.32 -3.85 -8.89
C PHE A 279 4.62 -3.50 -8.17
N TRP A 280 4.78 -4.01 -6.95
CA TRP A 280 5.95 -3.76 -6.13
C TRP A 280 7.22 -4.33 -6.77
N GLY A 281 7.14 -5.53 -7.33
CA GLY A 281 8.24 -6.18 -8.03
C GLY A 281 8.76 -5.35 -9.21
N LYS A 282 7.86 -4.67 -9.94
CA LYS A 282 8.24 -3.73 -11.02
C LYS A 282 8.99 -2.51 -10.49
N ILE A 283 8.51 -1.90 -9.40
CA ILE A 283 9.19 -0.76 -8.75
C ILE A 283 10.55 -1.17 -8.22
N SER A 284 10.59 -2.26 -7.45
CA SER A 284 11.81 -2.79 -6.86
C SER A 284 12.86 -3.09 -7.93
N ARG A 285 12.48 -3.67 -9.07
CA ARG A 285 13.41 -3.93 -10.18
C ARG A 285 14.05 -2.64 -10.72
N VAL A 286 13.27 -1.57 -10.92
CA VAL A 286 13.80 -0.28 -11.35
C VAL A 286 14.76 0.27 -10.29
N LEU A 287 14.39 0.19 -9.02
CA LEU A 287 15.17 0.68 -7.90
C LEU A 287 16.51 -0.08 -7.76
N PHE A 288 16.49 -1.41 -7.89
CA PHE A 288 17.67 -2.27 -7.88
C PHE A 288 18.60 -2.05 -9.08
N LEU A 289 18.10 -1.56 -10.21
CA LEU A 289 18.94 -1.20 -11.36
C LEU A 289 19.48 0.22 -11.25
N ALA A 290 18.63 1.18 -10.88
CA ALA A 290 18.97 2.60 -10.88
C ALA A 290 19.93 2.98 -9.75
N LEU A 291 19.75 2.45 -8.54
CA LEU A 291 20.55 2.86 -7.39
C LEU A 291 22.01 2.40 -7.47
N PRO A 292 22.33 1.13 -7.78
CA PRO A 292 23.73 0.74 -7.99
C PRO A 292 24.37 1.47 -9.15
N MET A 293 23.62 1.80 -10.21
CA MET A 293 24.13 2.62 -11.31
C MET A 293 24.49 4.03 -10.82
N LEU A 294 23.60 4.69 -10.07
CA LEU A 294 23.83 6.02 -9.50
C LEU A 294 25.04 6.04 -8.56
N VAL A 295 25.16 5.03 -7.69
CA VAL A 295 26.30 4.90 -6.78
C VAL A 295 27.57 4.54 -7.55
N GLY A 296 27.48 3.71 -8.59
CA GLY A 296 28.58 3.38 -9.48
C GLY A 296 29.16 4.64 -10.15
N ILE A 297 28.30 5.51 -10.68
CA ILE A 297 28.71 6.81 -11.24
C ILE A 297 29.39 7.65 -10.16
N SER A 298 28.83 7.70 -8.94
CA SER A 298 29.41 8.46 -7.83
C SER A 298 30.78 7.93 -7.42
N LEU A 299 30.98 6.61 -7.46
CA LEU A 299 32.26 5.96 -7.18
C LEU A 299 33.29 6.25 -8.27
N VAL A 300 32.88 6.28 -9.55
CA VAL A 300 33.76 6.67 -10.66
C VAL A 300 34.19 8.13 -10.53
N VAL A 301 33.25 9.05 -10.26
CA VAL A 301 33.57 10.47 -10.04
C VAL A 301 34.51 10.63 -8.85
N GLY A 302 34.24 9.93 -7.73
CA GLY A 302 35.13 9.88 -6.59
C GLY A 302 36.52 9.35 -6.94
N GLY A 303 36.59 8.30 -7.76
CA GLY A 303 37.85 7.74 -8.26
C GLY A 303 38.65 8.71 -9.13
N ILE A 304 37.99 9.47 -10.01
CA ILE A 304 38.63 10.51 -10.83
C ILE A 304 39.21 11.63 -9.96
N VAL A 305 38.47 12.05 -8.93
CA VAL A 305 38.96 13.04 -7.97
C VAL A 305 40.22 12.54 -7.25
N ILE A 306 40.21 11.29 -6.78
CA ILE A 306 41.37 10.66 -6.13
C ILE A 306 42.55 10.59 -7.11
N MET A 307 42.31 10.17 -8.35
CA MET A 307 43.33 10.09 -9.40
C MET A 307 43.97 11.45 -9.68
N ASN A 308 43.17 12.50 -9.85
CA ASN A 308 43.68 13.85 -10.10
C ASN A 308 44.52 14.36 -8.93
N ILE A 309 44.05 14.14 -7.69
CA ILE A 309 44.81 14.49 -6.50
C ILE A 309 46.13 13.70 -6.43
N MET A 310 46.15 12.43 -6.82
CA MET A 310 47.35 11.59 -6.90
C MET A 310 48.32 12.08 -7.98
N LEU A 311 47.85 12.35 -9.19
CA LEU A 311 48.65 12.86 -10.30
C LEU A 311 49.34 14.18 -9.93
N MET A 312 48.62 15.09 -9.27
CA MET A 312 49.18 16.34 -8.77
C MET A 312 50.31 16.10 -7.74
N ALA A 313 50.15 15.14 -6.82
CA ALA A 313 51.21 14.79 -5.86
C ALA A 313 52.48 14.26 -6.54
N VAL A 314 52.31 13.42 -7.56
CA VAL A 314 53.44 12.83 -8.27
C VAL A 314 54.15 13.91 -9.09
N ALA A 315 53.39 14.77 -9.77
CA ALA A 315 53.92 15.91 -10.51
C ALA A 315 54.75 16.85 -9.62
N GLU A 316 54.29 17.15 -8.41
CA GLU A 316 55.01 17.96 -7.42
C GLU A 316 56.32 17.30 -6.93
N ARG A 317 56.39 15.96 -6.91
CA ARG A 317 57.60 15.21 -6.47
C ARG A 317 58.54 14.81 -7.62
N THR A 318 58.31 15.24 -8.85
CA THR A 318 59.21 14.96 -9.99
C THR A 318 60.63 15.49 -9.79
N ARG A 319 60.87 16.42 -8.85
CA ARG A 319 62.21 16.89 -8.46
C ARG A 319 62.91 16.02 -7.40
N GLU A 320 62.16 15.18 -6.68
CA GLU A 320 62.71 14.26 -5.66
C GLU A 320 62.92 12.83 -6.19
N ILE A 321 62.31 12.50 -7.33
CA ILE A 321 62.47 11.23 -8.06
C ILE A 321 63.62 11.36 -9.05
#